data_AF-A0A7V4IIN6-F1
#
_entry.id   AF-A0A7V4IIN6-F1
#
_cell.length_a   1.000
_cell.length_b   1.000
_cell.length_c   1.000
_cell.angle_alpha   90.00
_cell.angle_beta   90.00
_cell.angle_gamma   90.00
#
_symmetry.space_group_name_H-M   'P 1'
#
loop_
_entity.id
_entity.type
_entity.pdbx_description
1 polymer ?
#
loop_
_entity_poly.entity_id
_entity_poly.type
_entity_poly.pdbx_seq_one_letter_code
_entity_poly.pdbx_strand_id
1 'polypeptide(L)'
;MHLHPHCPNRTRRGSTLLIVLGLGAVALMVFAGTVRWTAGTAHITDQSVRHSVTLAAAEAATEKVLAEIGQDFSKQGAGVVNSKLPTYRGRVPRPQEHPHWGRFRFSNGRGNQDETRLEIVAPWTNGTPLISQYQGLKGYAATFRVTSQARDLEAGRTLLGAVQQEVQLALIPIYQFAIFYNLNLEVNPGPDMTVGGRVHANANIYTQPQARLTFEGDVTSTGEIIAGKHPLDPLYRSGGTVRFNGEYDSGVTSLNLPIGTANTPEAVRQIVEIPPNNESPNSDLGRQRFFNNADLVIVVTDSSVSVRGGGVGNGNGPNLSWGSVSNFVRLDRTLFDKREQKTIKLTEVDVAGLVAWNAAGNNALRNALGRSIHSVYIADQRSRNATTGTAVRLVNGAVLPPLGLTVATPNPIYVQGHYNATGAAVGTTNTAGTKPAAIVADAINILSGNWQDTNSTRGLASRSASHTTVNAAFLAGIVETGNGYYSGGVENFPRFLENWSSRTFTYNGSMIVLYRSQYATAPWRGTGTGPDIYNAPNRNWYFDRNFMDPARLPPLTPSVRAMIRGQWRMLPPNT
;
A
#
# COMPACT_ATOMS: atom_id res chain seq x y z
N MET A 1 77.77 94.06 44.63
CA MET A 1 76.43 94.40 45.16
C MET A 1 75.42 93.63 44.31
N HIS A 2 74.74 92.61 44.90
CA HIS A 2 73.43 92.01 44.51
C HIS A 2 73.18 91.58 43.03
N LEU A 3 72.57 90.44 42.65
CA LEU A 3 71.72 89.40 43.25
C LEU A 3 71.63 88.19 42.26
N HIS A 4 71.40 87.00 42.83
CA HIS A 4 70.78 85.76 42.28
C HIS A 4 71.38 84.97 41.09
N PRO A 5 71.62 83.65 41.26
CA PRO A 5 71.77 82.71 40.14
C PRO A 5 70.40 82.18 39.69
N HIS A 6 70.11 82.23 38.40
CA HIS A 6 69.03 81.45 37.79
C HIS A 6 69.62 80.20 37.12
N CYS A 7 69.10 79.06 37.56
CA CYS A 7 69.46 77.70 37.17
C CYS A 7 69.15 77.44 35.68
N PRO A 8 70.00 76.70 34.94
CA PRO A 8 69.83 76.51 33.51
C PRO A 8 68.72 75.51 33.18
N ASN A 9 67.92 75.89 32.20
CA ASN A 9 66.85 75.09 31.60
C ASN A 9 67.45 74.16 30.53
N ARG A 10 67.51 72.84 30.79
CA ARG A 10 67.73 71.74 29.82
C ARG A 10 67.67 70.42 30.61
N THR A 11 66.64 69.58 30.58
CA THR A 11 66.26 68.71 29.46
C THR A 11 64.93 67.98 29.80
N ARG A 12 63.77 68.52 29.39
CA ARG A 12 62.47 67.80 29.48
C ARG A 12 61.66 67.86 28.18
N ARG A 13 62.33 68.00 27.02
CA ARG A 13 61.68 68.00 25.69
C ARG A 13 61.96 66.74 24.85
N GLY A 14 62.88 65.87 25.27
CA GLY A 14 63.18 64.60 24.56
C GLY A 14 62.38 63.38 25.05
N SER A 15 62.06 63.31 26.36
CA SER A 15 61.36 62.16 26.96
C SER A 15 59.87 62.10 26.62
N THR A 16 59.20 63.25 26.50
CA THR A 16 57.77 63.31 26.13
C THR A 16 57.51 62.81 24.70
N LEU A 17 58.40 63.14 23.76
CA LEU A 17 58.32 62.65 22.37
C LEU A 17 58.49 61.13 22.31
N LEU A 18 59.44 60.58 23.07
CA LEU A 18 59.66 59.13 23.16
C LEU A 18 58.49 58.39 23.81
N ILE A 19 57.86 58.96 24.84
CA ILE A 19 56.65 58.38 25.47
C ILE A 19 55.46 58.43 24.51
N VAL A 20 55.26 59.53 23.79
CA VAL A 20 54.18 59.66 22.79
C VAL A 20 54.39 58.72 21.62
N LEU A 21 55.63 58.55 21.12
CA LEU A 21 55.96 57.56 20.10
C LEU A 21 55.78 56.13 20.60
N GLY A 22 56.16 55.84 21.85
CA GLY A 22 55.96 54.53 22.47
C GLY A 22 54.47 54.19 22.65
N LEU A 23 53.67 55.13 23.17
CA LEU A 23 52.22 54.97 23.31
C LEU A 23 51.53 54.90 21.94
N GLY A 24 51.98 55.67 20.96
CA GLY A 24 51.50 55.60 19.57
C GLY A 24 51.81 54.25 18.92
N ALA A 25 53.00 53.70 19.14
CA ALA A 25 53.37 52.36 18.69
C ALA A 25 52.51 51.28 19.35
N VAL A 26 52.26 51.36 20.66
CA VAL A 26 51.36 50.45 21.37
C VAL A 26 49.92 50.55 20.87
N ALA A 27 49.42 51.77 20.65
CA ALA A 27 48.08 51.99 20.11
C ALA A 27 47.94 51.42 18.68
N LEU A 28 48.96 51.59 17.82
CA LEU A 28 49.00 51.00 16.49
C LEU A 28 49.09 49.47 16.53
N MET A 29 49.83 48.90 17.47
CA MET A 29 49.88 47.44 17.66
C MET A 29 48.53 46.87 18.11
N VAL A 30 47.86 47.52 19.06
CA VAL A 30 46.51 47.14 19.50
C VAL A 30 45.51 47.29 18.36
N PHE A 31 45.57 48.40 17.61
CA PHE A 31 44.72 48.63 16.44
C PHE A 31 44.93 47.55 15.36
N ALA A 32 46.19 47.26 15.00
CA ALA A 32 46.51 46.21 14.03
C ALA A 32 46.07 44.82 14.51
N GLY A 33 46.23 44.53 15.80
CA GLY A 33 45.74 43.31 16.43
C GLY A 33 44.22 43.16 16.32
N THR A 34 43.48 44.22 16.67
CA THR A 34 42.00 44.26 16.57
C THR A 34 41.54 44.14 15.13
N VAL A 35 42.14 44.86 14.18
CA VAL A 35 41.80 44.77 12.74
C VAL A 35 42.03 43.35 12.22
N ARG A 36 43.16 42.72 12.58
CA ARG A 36 43.46 41.34 12.17
C ARG A 36 42.48 40.34 12.77
N TRP A 37 42.11 40.50 14.03
CA TRP A 37 41.15 39.63 14.69
C TRP A 37 39.73 39.80 14.12
N THR A 38 39.27 41.02 13.91
CA THR A 38 37.97 41.33 13.29
C THR A 38 37.91 40.81 11.86
N ALA A 39 38.95 41.04 11.05
CA ALA A 39 39.03 40.52 9.69
C ALA A 39 39.06 38.98 9.65
N GLY A 40 39.79 38.35 10.57
CA GLY A 40 39.80 36.90 10.73
C GLY A 40 38.43 36.34 11.11
N THR A 41 37.74 36.97 12.05
CA THR A 41 36.40 36.57 12.50
C THR A 41 35.36 36.74 11.39
N ALA A 42 35.41 37.86 10.65
CA ALA A 42 34.55 38.11 9.51
C ALA A 42 34.77 37.06 8.41
N HIS A 43 36.02 36.70 8.13
CA HIS A 43 36.36 35.67 7.14
C HIS A 43 35.86 34.27 7.57
N ILE A 44 36.05 33.88 8.84
CA ILE A 44 35.54 32.60 9.36
C ILE A 44 34.01 32.56 9.28
N THR A 45 33.35 33.67 9.60
CA THR A 45 31.89 33.79 9.54
C THR A 45 31.38 33.68 8.11
N ASP A 46 31.96 34.43 7.16
CA ASP A 46 31.60 34.35 5.73
C ASP A 46 31.81 32.94 5.18
N GLN A 47 32.93 32.28 5.53
CA GLN A 47 33.19 30.90 5.13
C GLN A 47 32.16 29.93 5.72
N SER A 48 31.80 30.09 6.99
CA SER A 48 30.78 29.24 7.62
C SER A 48 29.43 29.39 6.92
N VAL A 49 29.00 30.63 6.64
CA VAL A 49 27.75 30.91 5.94
C VAL A 49 27.76 30.34 4.53
N ARG A 50 28.83 30.59 3.76
CA ARG A 50 28.99 30.05 2.40
C ARG A 50 29.03 28.53 2.38
N HIS A 51 29.63 27.89 3.38
CA HIS A 51 29.63 26.45 3.51
C HIS A 51 28.23 25.89 3.72
N SER A 52 27.44 26.47 4.62
CA SER A 52 26.03 26.10 4.79
C SER A 52 25.22 26.28 3.49
N VAL A 53 25.45 27.38 2.76
CA VAL A 53 24.79 27.64 1.46
C VAL A 53 25.21 26.61 0.41
N THR A 54 26.49 26.22 0.38
CA THR A 54 27.01 25.23 -0.59
C THR A 54 26.50 23.83 -0.26
N LEU A 55 26.36 23.47 1.02
CA LEU A 55 25.71 22.23 1.44
C LEU A 55 24.24 22.20 1.01
N ALA A 56 23.51 23.30 1.22
CA ALA A 56 22.12 23.41 0.76
C ALA A 56 21.99 23.30 -0.77
N ALA A 57 22.96 23.84 -1.53
CA ALA A 57 23.00 23.67 -2.98
C ALA A 57 23.24 22.20 -3.35
N ALA A 58 24.19 21.52 -2.71
CA ALA A 58 24.42 20.08 -2.92
C ALA A 58 23.18 19.23 -2.60
N GLU A 59 22.48 19.55 -1.50
CA GLU A 59 21.21 18.93 -1.14
C GLU A 59 20.11 19.21 -2.17
N ALA A 60 20.01 20.43 -2.70
CA ALA A 60 19.05 20.73 -3.76
C ALA A 60 19.28 19.86 -5.01
N ALA A 61 20.54 19.52 -5.32
CA ALA A 61 20.85 18.61 -6.41
C ALA A 61 20.47 17.16 -6.10
N THR A 62 20.67 16.67 -4.88
CA THR A 62 20.21 15.32 -4.51
C THR A 62 18.68 15.25 -4.46
N GLU A 63 18.00 16.27 -3.94
CA GLU A 63 16.54 16.35 -3.89
C GLU A 63 15.90 16.39 -5.28
N LYS A 64 16.51 17.10 -6.23
CA LYS A 64 16.03 17.12 -7.62
C LYS A 64 16.04 15.73 -8.26
N VAL A 65 17.10 14.97 -8.05
CA VAL A 65 17.23 13.58 -8.51
C VAL A 65 16.16 12.70 -7.84
N LEU A 66 16.02 12.82 -6.51
CA LEU A 66 15.07 12.02 -5.74
C LEU A 66 13.61 12.34 -6.10
N ALA A 67 13.29 13.60 -6.40
CA ALA A 67 11.96 14.00 -6.86
C ALA A 67 11.60 13.34 -8.20
N GLU A 68 12.53 13.32 -9.17
CA GLU A 68 12.27 12.69 -10.47
C GLU A 68 12.18 11.16 -10.35
N ILE A 69 13.06 10.54 -9.56
CA ILE A 69 12.98 9.10 -9.24
C ILE A 69 11.65 8.77 -8.58
N GLY A 70 11.24 9.55 -7.57
CA GLY A 70 9.98 9.34 -6.85
C GLY A 70 8.77 9.47 -7.76
N GLN A 71 8.75 10.46 -8.65
CA GLN A 71 7.70 10.65 -9.64
C GLN A 71 7.62 9.48 -10.64
N ASP A 72 8.76 9.10 -11.23
CA ASP A 72 8.82 8.01 -12.20
C ASP A 72 8.50 6.67 -11.55
N PHE A 73 8.96 6.42 -10.33
CA PHE A 73 8.62 5.21 -9.59
C PHE A 73 7.11 5.15 -9.30
N SER A 74 6.53 6.24 -8.79
CA SER A 74 5.12 6.31 -8.44
C SER A 74 4.20 6.05 -9.65
N LYS A 75 4.57 6.52 -10.85
CA LYS A 75 3.78 6.33 -12.09
C LYS A 75 4.14 5.04 -12.83
N GLN A 76 5.43 4.80 -13.06
CA GLN A 76 5.90 3.80 -14.02
C GLN A 76 6.61 2.59 -13.39
N GLY A 77 6.93 2.64 -12.10
CA GLY A 77 7.50 1.53 -11.34
C GLY A 77 8.99 1.29 -11.57
N ALA A 78 9.49 0.19 -11.01
CA ALA A 78 10.92 -0.13 -10.94
C ALA A 78 11.63 -0.23 -12.31
N GLY A 79 10.95 -0.77 -13.33
CA GLY A 79 11.53 -0.98 -14.66
C GLY A 79 11.99 0.32 -15.31
N VAL A 80 11.18 1.39 -15.21
CA VAL A 80 11.54 2.71 -15.74
C VAL A 80 12.64 3.38 -14.93
N VAL A 81 12.60 3.26 -13.59
CA VAL A 81 13.66 3.82 -12.75
C VAL A 81 15.01 3.23 -13.16
N ASN A 82 15.07 1.92 -13.40
CA ASN A 82 16.30 1.25 -13.84
C ASN A 82 16.76 1.68 -15.24
N SER A 83 15.84 1.93 -16.18
CA SER A 83 16.21 2.36 -17.54
C SER A 83 16.66 3.82 -17.61
N LYS A 84 16.20 4.68 -16.68
CA LYS A 84 16.51 6.11 -16.62
C LYS A 84 17.66 6.50 -15.68
N LEU A 85 18.35 5.55 -15.04
CA LEU A 85 19.47 5.85 -14.14
C LEU A 85 20.51 6.83 -14.75
N PRO A 86 20.93 6.71 -16.02
CA PRO A 86 21.85 7.68 -16.62
C PRO A 86 21.24 9.08 -16.74
N THR A 87 19.94 9.17 -17.02
CA THR A 87 19.22 10.45 -17.14
C THR A 87 19.18 11.17 -15.80
N TYR A 88 18.88 10.46 -14.71
CA TYR A 88 18.80 11.03 -13.36
C TYR A 88 20.13 11.65 -12.91
N ARG A 89 21.26 11.02 -13.24
CA ARG A 89 22.58 11.53 -12.85
C ARG A 89 22.83 12.95 -13.37
N GLY A 90 22.35 13.31 -14.56
CA GLY A 90 22.49 14.65 -15.14
C GLY A 90 21.51 15.70 -14.61
N ARG A 91 20.69 15.39 -13.60
CA ARG A 91 19.62 16.27 -13.07
C ARG A 91 20.12 17.19 -11.96
N VAL A 92 21.14 17.99 -12.27
CA VAL A 92 21.60 19.08 -11.39
C VAL A 92 20.75 20.34 -11.60
N PRO A 93 20.60 21.22 -10.58
CA PRO A 93 19.94 22.52 -10.75
C PRO A 93 20.65 23.39 -11.79
N ARG A 94 19.90 24.12 -12.61
CA ARG A 94 20.46 24.90 -13.73
C ARG A 94 20.06 26.37 -13.72
N PRO A 95 20.90 27.29 -14.23
CA PRO A 95 20.57 28.72 -14.30
C PRO A 95 19.30 29.02 -15.11
N GLN A 96 18.97 28.17 -16.09
CA GLN A 96 17.73 28.29 -16.88
C GLN A 96 16.47 28.03 -16.05
N GLU A 97 16.59 27.30 -14.94
CA GLU A 97 15.47 27.04 -14.01
C GLU A 97 15.33 28.19 -13.02
N HIS A 98 16.46 28.69 -12.51
CA HIS A 98 16.51 29.89 -11.69
C HIS A 98 17.92 30.50 -11.72
N PRO A 99 18.08 31.83 -11.87
CA PRO A 99 19.41 32.47 -11.97
C PRO A 99 20.36 32.18 -10.80
N HIS A 100 19.82 31.96 -9.58
CA HIS A 100 20.58 31.59 -8.38
C HIS A 100 21.51 30.39 -8.60
N TRP A 101 21.10 29.41 -9.43
CA TRP A 101 21.90 28.21 -9.67
C TRP A 101 23.19 28.50 -10.46
N GLY A 102 23.29 29.66 -11.14
CA GLY A 102 24.52 30.08 -11.81
C GLY A 102 25.70 30.35 -10.88
N ARG A 103 25.44 30.52 -9.58
CA ARG A 103 26.47 30.66 -8.54
C ARG A 103 27.19 29.35 -8.25
N PHE A 104 26.58 28.20 -8.53
CA PHE A 104 27.11 26.90 -8.13
C PHE A 104 27.59 26.09 -9.32
N ARG A 105 28.65 25.31 -9.11
CA ARG A 105 29.05 24.22 -10.01
C ARG A 105 28.89 22.89 -9.31
N PHE A 106 28.09 22.00 -9.88
CA PHE A 106 27.79 20.69 -9.33
C PHE A 106 28.76 19.62 -9.85
N SER A 107 29.03 18.60 -9.05
CA SER A 107 29.83 17.44 -9.46
C SER A 107 29.46 16.18 -8.68
N ASN A 108 29.85 15.03 -9.24
CA ASN A 108 29.55 13.71 -8.66
C ASN A 108 30.57 13.27 -7.59
N GLY A 109 31.50 14.15 -7.21
CA GLY A 109 32.61 13.84 -6.29
C GLY A 109 33.76 13.01 -6.90
N ARG A 110 33.63 12.54 -8.15
CA ARG A 110 34.58 11.62 -8.83
C ARG A 110 35.10 12.15 -10.17
N GLY A 111 35.16 13.48 -10.32
CA GLY A 111 35.76 14.13 -11.48
C GLY A 111 34.79 14.51 -12.60
N ASN A 112 33.52 14.09 -12.56
CA ASN A 112 32.52 14.54 -13.53
C ASN A 112 31.78 15.78 -13.01
N GLN A 113 31.71 16.81 -13.85
CA GLN A 113 30.96 18.03 -13.59
C GLN A 113 29.53 17.89 -14.11
N ASP A 114 28.62 18.69 -13.53
CA ASP A 114 27.20 18.74 -13.90
C ASP A 114 26.47 17.40 -13.78
N GLU A 115 26.96 16.55 -12.87
CA GLU A 115 26.45 15.21 -12.61
C GLU A 115 26.33 14.96 -11.10
N THR A 116 25.32 14.19 -10.71
CA THR A 116 25.16 13.59 -9.38
C THR A 116 25.52 12.11 -9.44
N ARG A 117 26.09 11.58 -8.37
CA ARG A 117 26.36 10.15 -8.26
C ARG A 117 25.08 9.44 -7.80
N LEU A 118 24.63 8.48 -8.59
CA LEU A 118 23.48 7.62 -8.27
C LEU A 118 23.90 6.16 -8.28
N GLU A 119 23.74 5.51 -7.12
CA GLU A 119 24.14 4.13 -6.86
C GLU A 119 22.96 3.29 -6.37
N ILE A 120 22.89 2.04 -6.81
CA ILE A 120 22.00 1.04 -6.21
C ILE A 120 22.81 0.33 -5.14
N VAL A 121 22.56 0.66 -3.88
CA VAL A 121 23.30 0.10 -2.73
C VAL A 121 22.71 -1.21 -2.25
N ALA A 122 21.41 -1.42 -2.48
CA ALA A 122 20.76 -2.71 -2.36
C ALA A 122 19.89 -2.94 -3.61
N PRO A 123 20.13 -4.01 -4.39
CA PRO A 123 19.39 -4.26 -5.62
C PRO A 123 17.95 -4.64 -5.36
N TRP A 124 17.12 -4.50 -6.38
CA TRP A 124 15.72 -4.89 -6.34
C TRP A 124 15.57 -6.36 -5.96
N THR A 125 14.98 -6.59 -4.80
CA THR A 125 14.84 -7.93 -4.22
C THR A 125 13.45 -8.09 -3.63
N ASN A 126 12.83 -9.27 -3.81
CA ASN A 126 11.56 -9.61 -3.20
C ASN A 126 11.74 -9.93 -1.71
N GLY A 127 10.83 -9.45 -0.87
CA GLY A 127 10.87 -9.73 0.57
C GLY A 127 11.86 -8.88 1.35
N THR A 128 12.38 -7.82 0.74
CA THR A 128 13.26 -6.87 1.41
C THR A 128 12.51 -6.20 2.57
N PRO A 129 13.04 -6.26 3.81
CA PRO A 129 12.48 -5.51 4.93
C PRO A 129 12.49 -4.02 4.65
N LEU A 130 11.40 -3.35 5.03
CA LEU A 130 11.24 -1.92 4.81
C LEU A 130 11.74 -1.12 6.02
N ILE A 131 12.21 0.10 5.75
CA ILE A 131 12.80 0.99 6.76
C ILE A 131 11.79 2.03 7.26
N SER A 132 12.18 2.79 8.29
CA SER A 132 11.42 3.94 8.83
C SER A 132 9.99 3.54 9.23
N GLN A 133 8.96 4.28 8.79
CA GLN A 133 7.57 4.09 9.14
C GLN A 133 6.94 2.78 8.62
N TYR A 134 7.67 2.01 7.81
CA TYR A 134 7.22 0.73 7.26
C TYR A 134 7.95 -0.47 7.86
N GLN A 135 8.65 -0.28 8.99
CA GLN A 135 9.28 -1.38 9.71
C GLN A 135 8.30 -2.52 9.99
N GLY A 136 8.77 -3.75 9.83
CA GLY A 136 7.97 -4.97 9.96
C GLY A 136 7.16 -5.35 8.72
N LEU A 137 7.07 -4.49 7.70
CA LEU A 137 6.59 -4.86 6.37
C LEU A 137 7.75 -5.29 5.48
N LYS A 138 7.42 -6.03 4.42
CA LYS A 138 8.35 -6.45 3.38
C LYS A 138 7.83 -6.04 2.00
N GLY A 139 8.73 -5.89 1.05
CA GLY A 139 8.34 -5.54 -0.32
C GLY A 139 9.32 -6.00 -1.37
N TYR A 140 8.95 -5.79 -2.63
CA TYR A 140 9.92 -5.74 -3.71
C TYR A 140 10.58 -4.36 -3.67
N ALA A 141 11.82 -4.30 -3.17
CA ALA A 141 12.46 -3.02 -2.87
C ALA A 141 13.93 -2.98 -3.28
N ALA A 142 14.40 -1.78 -3.61
CA ALA A 142 15.80 -1.43 -3.81
C ALA A 142 16.13 -0.17 -3.01
N THR A 143 17.39 -0.05 -2.60
CA THR A 143 17.89 1.15 -1.93
C THR A 143 18.86 1.87 -2.86
N PHE A 144 18.58 3.14 -3.10
CA PHE A 144 19.38 4.04 -3.90
C PHE A 144 20.12 5.01 -3.00
N ARG A 145 21.35 5.35 -3.38
CA ARG A 145 22.15 6.39 -2.76
C ARG A 145 22.44 7.46 -3.79
N VAL A 146 22.10 8.70 -3.45
CA VAL A 146 22.36 9.89 -4.26
C VAL A 146 23.38 10.73 -3.53
N THR A 147 24.48 11.05 -4.20
CA THR A 147 25.53 11.92 -3.68
C THR A 147 25.75 13.06 -4.66
N SER A 148 25.79 14.29 -4.15
CA SER A 148 26.11 15.47 -4.96
C SER A 148 27.09 16.36 -4.20
N GLN A 149 27.95 17.03 -4.95
CA GLN A 149 28.84 18.07 -4.48
C GLN A 149 28.53 19.38 -5.20
N ALA A 150 28.61 20.49 -4.48
CA ALA A 150 28.50 21.83 -5.04
C ALA A 150 29.76 22.63 -4.70
N ARG A 151 30.13 23.53 -5.61
CA ARG A 151 31.16 24.56 -5.42
C ARG A 151 30.53 25.93 -5.56
N ASP A 152 30.74 26.82 -4.59
CA ASP A 152 30.39 28.24 -4.71
C ASP A 152 31.42 28.95 -5.61
N LEU A 153 30.97 29.51 -6.73
CA LEU A 153 31.81 30.24 -7.70
C LEU A 153 32.06 31.69 -7.30
N GLU A 154 31.27 32.24 -6.38
CA GLU A 154 31.42 33.61 -5.86
C GLU A 154 32.34 33.67 -4.63
N ALA A 155 32.72 32.51 -4.07
CA ALA A 155 33.63 32.45 -2.95
C ALA A 155 35.07 32.77 -3.42
N GLY A 156 35.78 33.62 -2.67
CA GLY A 156 37.19 33.95 -2.95
C GLY A 156 38.17 32.78 -2.78
N ARG A 157 37.70 31.61 -2.31
CA ARG A 157 38.45 30.36 -2.20
C ARG A 157 37.56 29.19 -2.64
N THR A 158 38.17 28.08 -3.04
CA THR A 158 37.44 26.85 -3.35
C THR A 158 36.73 26.33 -2.10
N LEU A 159 35.41 26.45 -2.08
CA LEU A 159 34.56 25.98 -1.00
C LEU A 159 33.59 24.94 -1.56
N LEU A 160 33.63 23.75 -0.97
CA LEU A 160 32.88 22.57 -1.44
C LEU A 160 31.95 22.09 -0.33
N GLY A 161 30.71 21.81 -0.69
CA GLY A 161 29.75 21.11 0.15
C GLY A 161 29.34 19.83 -0.54
N ALA A 162 29.32 18.72 0.20
CA ALA A 162 28.91 17.42 -0.33
C ALA A 162 27.84 16.80 0.58
N VAL A 163 26.76 16.31 -0.04
CA VAL A 163 25.61 15.72 0.63
C VAL A 163 25.32 14.36 0.02
N GLN A 164 24.95 13.42 0.88
CA GLN A 164 24.43 12.12 0.50
C GLN A 164 23.06 11.88 1.11
N GLN A 165 22.16 11.33 0.31
CA GLN A 165 20.86 10.85 0.72
C GLN A 165 20.63 9.42 0.24
N GLU A 166 20.00 8.61 1.08
CA GLU A 166 19.51 7.30 0.71
C GLU A 166 17.99 7.26 0.63
N VAL A 167 17.48 6.50 -0.33
CA VAL A 167 16.05 6.27 -0.49
C VAL A 167 15.79 4.80 -0.79
N GLN A 168 14.82 4.20 -0.10
CA GLN A 168 14.32 2.88 -0.42
C GLN A 168 13.03 3.03 -1.23
N LEU A 169 13.02 2.50 -2.45
CA LEU A 169 11.81 2.40 -3.26
C LEU A 169 11.21 1.02 -3.05
N ALA A 170 9.93 0.95 -2.73
CA ALA A 170 9.27 -0.31 -2.38
C ALA A 170 7.89 -0.45 -3.01
N LEU A 171 7.63 -1.64 -3.55
CA LEU A 171 6.28 -2.17 -3.76
C LEU A 171 5.91 -3.01 -2.54
N ILE A 172 4.87 -2.59 -1.81
CA ILE A 172 4.43 -3.21 -0.57
C ILE A 172 3.12 -3.96 -0.85
N PRO A 173 3.13 -5.31 -0.91
CA PRO A 173 1.92 -6.12 -1.01
C PRO A 173 0.90 -5.75 0.06
N ILE A 174 -0.39 -5.67 -0.25
CA ILE A 174 -1.41 -5.32 0.76
C ILE A 174 -1.88 -6.52 1.59
N TYR A 175 -1.65 -7.75 1.14
CA TYR A 175 -2.11 -8.95 1.85
C TYR A 175 -1.24 -9.37 3.05
N GLN A 176 -0.19 -8.61 3.36
CA GLN A 176 0.59 -8.77 4.61
C GLN A 176 -0.06 -8.04 5.80
N PHE A 177 -1.17 -7.32 5.57
CA PHE A 177 -2.05 -6.84 6.63
C PHE A 177 -3.11 -7.91 6.93
N ALA A 178 -3.45 -8.08 8.22
CA ALA A 178 -4.62 -8.87 8.57
C ALA A 178 -5.91 -8.15 8.17
N ILE A 179 -5.94 -6.82 8.37
CA ILE A 179 -7.06 -5.95 8.01
C ILE A 179 -6.49 -4.66 7.40
N PHE A 180 -6.98 -4.28 6.21
CA PHE A 180 -6.62 -3.01 5.57
C PHE A 180 -7.86 -2.34 5.01
N TYR A 181 -8.11 -1.09 5.37
CA TYR A 181 -9.25 -0.32 4.88
C TYR A 181 -8.80 0.97 4.19
N ASN A 182 -9.33 1.25 2.99
CA ASN A 182 -9.26 2.56 2.33
C ASN A 182 -10.49 3.44 2.65
N LEU A 183 -11.16 3.13 3.74
CA LEU A 183 -12.41 3.69 4.25
C LEU A 183 -12.32 3.72 5.78
N ASN A 184 -13.34 4.26 6.46
CA ASN A 184 -13.43 4.10 7.90
C ASN A 184 -13.50 2.61 8.25
N LEU A 185 -12.64 2.19 9.18
CA LEU A 185 -12.61 0.83 9.70
C LEU A 185 -13.45 0.77 10.96
N GLU A 186 -14.37 -0.18 11.05
CA GLU A 186 -15.19 -0.43 12.23
C GLU A 186 -15.01 -1.88 12.69
N VAL A 187 -14.66 -2.08 13.97
CA VAL A 187 -14.50 -3.41 14.58
C VAL A 187 -15.29 -3.45 15.88
N ASN A 188 -16.50 -3.98 15.84
CA ASN A 188 -17.44 -3.96 16.97
C ASN A 188 -18.01 -5.35 17.30
N PRO A 189 -17.14 -6.36 17.54
CA PRO A 189 -17.57 -7.72 17.76
C PRO A 189 -18.39 -7.85 19.04
N GLY A 190 -19.43 -8.69 18.98
CA GLY A 190 -20.21 -9.09 20.16
C GLY A 190 -19.38 -9.99 21.08
N PRO A 191 -18.95 -11.18 20.60
CA PRO A 191 -18.04 -12.08 21.33
C PRO A 191 -16.57 -11.62 21.33
N ASP A 192 -15.73 -12.32 22.09
CA ASP A 192 -14.28 -12.14 22.06
C ASP A 192 -13.73 -12.30 20.62
N MET A 193 -12.84 -11.39 20.22
CA MET A 193 -12.18 -11.41 18.92
C MET A 193 -10.70 -11.08 19.07
N THR A 194 -9.85 -11.88 18.43
CA THR A 194 -8.40 -11.64 18.37
C THR A 194 -7.99 -11.45 16.91
N VAL A 195 -7.26 -10.37 16.63
CA VAL A 195 -6.72 -10.05 15.31
C VAL A 195 -5.21 -10.32 15.34
N GLY A 196 -4.78 -11.39 14.68
CA GLY A 196 -3.42 -11.93 14.79
C GLY A 196 -2.33 -11.26 13.93
N GLY A 197 -2.61 -10.12 13.29
CA GLY A 197 -1.66 -9.45 12.40
C GLY A 197 -1.90 -7.94 12.30
N ARG A 198 -1.11 -7.26 11.47
CA ARG A 198 -1.14 -5.79 11.32
C ARG A 198 -2.50 -5.30 10.83
N VAL A 199 -2.92 -4.16 11.34
CA VAL A 199 -4.16 -3.47 10.95
C VAL A 199 -3.84 -2.08 10.45
N HIS A 200 -4.43 -1.68 9.33
CA HIS A 200 -4.28 -0.33 8.79
C HIS A 200 -5.61 0.23 8.26
N ALA A 201 -5.82 1.53 8.44
CA ALA A 201 -6.86 2.26 7.72
C ALA A 201 -6.33 3.60 7.17
N ASN A 202 -6.64 3.87 5.90
CA ASN A 202 -6.46 5.20 5.29
C ASN A 202 -7.53 6.22 5.73
N ALA A 203 -8.29 5.91 6.78
CA ALA A 203 -9.21 6.80 7.48
C ALA A 203 -9.29 6.41 8.96
N ASN A 204 -10.33 6.85 9.69
CA ASN A 204 -10.48 6.56 11.11
C ASN A 204 -10.72 5.06 11.38
N ILE A 205 -10.27 4.61 12.56
CA ILE A 205 -10.57 3.27 13.10
C ILE A 205 -11.51 3.45 14.30
N TYR A 206 -12.69 2.87 14.26
CA TYR A 206 -13.68 2.86 15.33
C TYR A 206 -13.75 1.49 15.98
N THR A 207 -13.67 1.47 17.31
CA THR A 207 -13.72 0.24 18.11
C THR A 207 -14.66 0.37 19.30
N GLN A 208 -15.75 -0.38 19.26
CA GLN A 208 -16.73 -0.52 20.35
C GLN A 208 -17.18 -1.99 20.46
N PRO A 209 -16.27 -2.91 20.84
CA PRO A 209 -16.64 -4.30 21.10
C PRO A 209 -17.63 -4.39 22.27
N GLN A 210 -18.46 -5.44 22.33
CA GLN A 210 -19.27 -5.74 23.51
C GLN A 210 -18.53 -6.59 24.56
N ALA A 211 -17.56 -7.40 24.10
CA ALA A 211 -16.67 -8.22 24.92
C ALA A 211 -15.20 -7.76 24.72
N ARG A 212 -14.23 -8.68 24.64
CA ARG A 212 -12.81 -8.32 24.45
C ARG A 212 -12.41 -8.34 22.97
N LEU A 213 -11.83 -7.24 22.50
CA LEU A 213 -11.12 -7.15 21.22
C LEU A 213 -9.62 -7.03 21.47
N THR A 214 -8.82 -7.96 20.93
CA THR A 214 -7.36 -7.93 21.05
C THR A 214 -6.72 -7.80 19.68
N PHE A 215 -5.82 -6.82 19.53
CA PHE A 215 -4.93 -6.69 18.38
C PHE A 215 -3.53 -7.18 18.78
N GLU A 216 -3.06 -8.23 18.12
CA GLU A 216 -1.74 -8.83 18.39
C GLU A 216 -0.61 -8.12 17.65
N GLY A 217 -0.89 -7.51 16.50
CA GLY A 217 0.06 -6.73 15.72
C GLY A 217 -0.22 -5.23 15.76
N ASP A 218 0.65 -4.46 15.10
CA ASP A 218 0.54 -2.99 15.07
C ASP A 218 -0.75 -2.53 14.38
N VAL A 219 -1.32 -1.44 14.88
CA VAL A 219 -2.56 -0.83 14.39
C VAL A 219 -2.30 0.61 13.97
N THR A 220 -2.49 0.94 12.71
CA THR A 220 -2.16 2.27 12.19
C THR A 220 -3.35 2.92 11.49
N SER A 221 -3.54 4.22 11.69
CA SER A 221 -4.59 5.00 11.05
C SER A 221 -4.01 6.30 10.51
N THR A 222 -4.42 6.69 9.30
CA THR A 222 -4.14 8.04 8.79
C THR A 222 -4.99 9.10 9.47
N GLY A 223 -6.17 8.70 9.96
CA GLY A 223 -7.03 9.49 10.81
C GLY A 223 -6.78 9.16 12.29
N GLU A 224 -7.85 9.02 13.04
CA GLU A 224 -7.83 8.70 14.47
C GLU A 224 -8.22 7.25 14.77
N ILE A 225 -7.58 6.67 15.80
CA ILE A 225 -8.03 5.43 16.44
C ILE A 225 -8.94 5.78 17.61
N ILE A 226 -10.24 5.50 17.48
CA ILE A 226 -11.30 5.95 18.36
C ILE A 226 -11.89 4.76 19.13
N ALA A 227 -11.84 4.84 20.46
CA ALA A 227 -12.52 3.92 21.37
C ALA A 227 -14.01 4.28 21.48
N GLY A 228 -14.74 4.04 20.41
CA GLY A 228 -16.17 4.32 20.28
C GLY A 228 -16.71 3.88 18.94
N LYS A 229 -18.04 3.90 18.79
CA LYS A 229 -18.70 3.62 17.52
C LYS A 229 -18.56 4.80 16.56
N HIS A 230 -18.73 4.52 15.27
CA HIS A 230 -18.89 5.57 14.27
C HIS A 230 -20.07 6.50 14.65
N PRO A 231 -19.98 7.83 14.49
CA PRO A 231 -21.04 8.76 14.93
C PRO A 231 -22.41 8.50 14.30
N LEU A 232 -22.43 7.96 13.07
CA LEU A 232 -23.65 7.59 12.37
C LEU A 232 -24.17 6.17 12.68
N ASP A 233 -23.48 5.42 13.53
CA ASP A 233 -23.93 4.10 13.96
C ASP A 233 -25.10 4.24 14.96
N PRO A 234 -26.32 3.80 14.62
CA PRO A 234 -27.49 3.94 15.48
C PRO A 234 -27.50 2.95 16.64
N LEU A 235 -26.66 1.91 16.62
CA LEU A 235 -26.74 0.80 17.55
C LEU A 235 -26.18 1.17 18.91
N TYR A 236 -26.83 0.66 19.95
CA TYR A 236 -26.35 0.74 21.33
C TYR A 236 -25.68 -0.59 21.68
N ARG A 237 -24.42 -0.52 22.08
CA ARG A 237 -23.62 -1.66 22.51
C ARG A 237 -23.14 -1.44 23.95
N SER A 238 -23.06 -2.50 24.74
CA SER A 238 -22.29 -2.47 25.98
C SER A 238 -20.83 -2.15 25.66
N GLY A 239 -20.17 -1.36 26.50
CA GLY A 239 -18.75 -1.07 26.33
C GLY A 239 -17.90 -2.24 26.80
N GLY A 240 -17.35 -3.00 25.85
CA GLY A 240 -16.29 -3.98 26.09
C GLY A 240 -14.90 -3.34 26.16
N THR A 241 -13.86 -4.17 26.13
CA THR A 241 -12.46 -3.71 26.25
C THR A 241 -11.68 -3.94 24.97
N VAL A 242 -10.86 -2.96 24.57
CA VAL A 242 -9.90 -3.07 23.48
C VAL A 242 -8.49 -3.20 24.06
N ARG A 243 -7.72 -4.16 23.56
CA ARG A 243 -6.33 -4.40 23.96
C ARG A 243 -5.41 -4.36 22.74
N PHE A 244 -4.37 -3.54 22.80
CA PHE A 244 -3.29 -3.49 21.81
C PHE A 244 -2.04 -4.13 22.41
N ASN A 245 -1.52 -5.19 21.78
CA ASN A 245 -0.25 -5.82 22.18
C ASN A 245 0.94 -5.30 21.34
N GLY A 246 0.68 -4.70 20.18
CA GLY A 246 1.65 -3.97 19.35
C GLY A 246 1.51 -2.46 19.45
N GLU A 247 2.26 -1.72 18.61
CA GLU A 247 2.15 -0.26 18.53
C GLU A 247 0.82 0.17 17.92
N TYR A 248 0.30 1.33 18.32
CA TYR A 248 -0.91 1.89 17.73
C TYR A 248 -0.76 3.39 17.48
N ASP A 249 -0.78 3.78 16.20
CA ASP A 249 -0.46 5.15 15.78
C ASP A 249 -1.58 5.74 14.92
N SER A 250 -1.94 6.99 15.24
CA SER A 250 -2.85 7.82 14.45
C SER A 250 -2.06 8.86 13.66
N GLY A 251 -2.63 9.42 12.59
CA GLY A 251 -1.98 10.43 11.77
C GLY A 251 -0.81 9.93 10.91
N VAL A 252 -0.73 8.63 10.62
CA VAL A 252 0.33 8.08 9.73
C VAL A 252 0.07 8.43 8.26
N THR A 253 1.06 8.23 7.38
CA THR A 253 0.88 8.45 5.93
C THR A 253 -0.05 7.39 5.32
N SER A 254 -0.89 7.80 4.36
CA SER A 254 -1.76 6.87 3.64
C SER A 254 -1.01 5.93 2.71
N LEU A 255 -1.49 4.68 2.66
CA LEU A 255 -0.98 3.62 1.81
C LEU A 255 -1.86 3.51 0.56
N ASN A 256 -1.33 4.00 -0.58
CA ASN A 256 -2.11 4.20 -1.79
C ASN A 256 -1.69 3.27 -2.93
N LEU A 257 -2.68 2.74 -3.66
CA LEU A 257 -2.43 1.99 -4.89
C LEU A 257 -1.99 2.94 -6.01
N PRO A 258 -1.10 2.49 -6.91
CA PRO A 258 -0.56 3.31 -7.99
C PRO A 258 -1.51 3.38 -9.20
N ILE A 259 -2.70 3.96 -8.99
CA ILE A 259 -3.76 4.08 -10.02
C ILE A 259 -3.71 5.40 -10.82
N GLY A 260 -2.72 6.26 -10.56
CA GLY A 260 -2.49 7.52 -11.30
C GLY A 260 -3.43 8.68 -10.96
N THR A 261 -4.37 8.46 -10.04
CA THR A 261 -5.33 9.46 -9.55
C THR A 261 -5.43 9.42 -8.01
N ALA A 262 -6.26 10.28 -7.43
CA ALA A 262 -6.58 10.22 -6.01
C ALA A 262 -7.16 8.84 -5.67
N ASN A 263 -6.69 8.23 -4.57
CA ASN A 263 -7.14 6.93 -4.10
C ASN A 263 -8.51 7.00 -3.40
N THR A 264 -9.46 7.72 -4.00
CA THR A 264 -10.85 7.70 -3.51
C THR A 264 -11.43 6.29 -3.70
N PRO A 265 -12.35 5.86 -2.83
CA PRO A 265 -13.04 4.57 -2.96
C PRO A 265 -13.60 4.32 -4.36
N GLU A 266 -14.14 5.36 -5.00
CA GLU A 266 -14.72 5.30 -6.35
C GLU A 266 -13.65 5.06 -7.41
N ALA A 267 -12.48 5.70 -7.28
CA ALA A 267 -11.38 5.52 -8.21
C ALA A 267 -10.72 4.15 -8.06
N VAL A 268 -10.49 3.71 -6.82
CA VAL A 268 -9.88 2.40 -6.54
C VAL A 268 -10.79 1.25 -6.95
N ARG A 269 -12.11 1.40 -6.87
CA ARG A 269 -13.07 0.41 -7.37
C ARG A 269 -12.86 0.06 -8.84
N GLN A 270 -12.33 0.98 -9.65
CA GLN A 270 -12.12 0.73 -11.07
C GLN A 270 -11.13 -0.44 -11.32
N ILE A 271 -10.27 -0.83 -10.37
CA ILE A 271 -9.36 -1.97 -10.55
C ILE A 271 -10.09 -3.30 -10.81
N VAL A 272 -11.33 -3.46 -10.33
CA VAL A 272 -12.14 -4.66 -10.59
C VAL A 272 -13.08 -4.52 -11.79
N GLU A 273 -13.24 -3.32 -12.33
CA GLU A 273 -14.14 -3.05 -13.45
C GLU A 273 -13.51 -3.41 -14.80
N ILE A 274 -14.37 -3.75 -15.76
CA ILE A 274 -13.97 -3.87 -17.17
C ILE A 274 -13.48 -2.49 -17.65
N PRO A 275 -12.32 -2.39 -18.33
CA PRO A 275 -11.82 -1.11 -18.83
C PRO A 275 -12.81 -0.49 -19.83
N PRO A 276 -13.00 0.84 -19.82
CA PRO A 276 -13.74 1.51 -20.88
C PRO A 276 -12.97 1.40 -22.20
N ASN A 277 -13.68 1.48 -23.33
CA ASN A 277 -13.14 1.20 -24.67
C ASN A 277 -11.91 2.03 -25.07
N ASN A 278 -11.66 3.17 -24.42
CA ASN A 278 -10.58 4.12 -24.72
C ASN A 278 -9.44 4.10 -23.68
N GLU A 279 -9.49 3.24 -22.66
CA GLU A 279 -8.41 3.15 -21.67
C GLU A 279 -7.28 2.26 -22.20
N SER A 280 -6.05 2.80 -22.20
CA SER A 280 -4.86 2.00 -22.49
C SER A 280 -4.58 1.01 -21.34
N PRO A 281 -4.34 -0.28 -21.63
CA PRO A 281 -3.87 -1.25 -20.63
C PRO A 281 -2.54 -0.86 -19.96
N ASN A 282 -1.77 0.04 -20.60
CA ASN A 282 -0.50 0.55 -20.08
C ASN A 282 -0.63 1.84 -19.27
N SER A 283 -1.84 2.40 -19.14
CA SER A 283 -2.11 3.51 -18.22
C SER A 283 -1.88 3.07 -16.76
N ASP A 284 -1.74 4.04 -15.84
CA ASP A 284 -1.50 3.73 -14.42
C ASP A 284 -2.61 2.84 -13.85
N LEU A 285 -3.88 3.16 -14.13
CA LEU A 285 -5.03 2.33 -13.76
C LEU A 285 -5.12 1.04 -14.58
N GLY A 286 -4.90 1.09 -15.89
CA GLY A 286 -4.97 -0.07 -16.77
C GLY A 286 -4.06 -1.21 -16.33
N ARG A 287 -2.88 -0.89 -15.80
CA ARG A 287 -1.93 -1.86 -15.21
C ARG A 287 -2.42 -2.48 -13.91
N GLN A 288 -3.33 -1.83 -13.17
CA GLN A 288 -3.90 -2.36 -11.93
C GLN A 288 -5.16 -3.19 -12.15
N ARG A 289 -5.80 -3.11 -13.34
CA ARG A 289 -7.06 -3.81 -13.57
C ARG A 289 -6.89 -5.32 -13.59
N PHE A 290 -7.69 -6.04 -12.82
CA PHE A 290 -7.68 -7.50 -12.84
C PHE A 290 -8.09 -8.06 -14.21
N PHE A 291 -9.01 -7.39 -14.91
CA PHE A 291 -9.38 -7.72 -16.30
C PHE A 291 -8.18 -7.74 -17.25
N ASN A 292 -7.24 -6.80 -17.08
CA ASN A 292 -6.07 -6.65 -17.95
C ASN A 292 -4.89 -7.56 -17.57
N ASN A 293 -4.95 -8.24 -16.42
CA ASN A 293 -3.83 -9.03 -15.90
C ASN A 293 -4.15 -10.51 -15.68
N ALA A 294 -5.43 -10.91 -15.62
CA ALA A 294 -5.83 -12.29 -15.40
C ALA A 294 -5.42 -13.23 -16.55
N ASP A 295 -5.12 -14.48 -16.24
CA ASP A 295 -4.81 -15.52 -17.23
C ASP A 295 -6.05 -15.95 -18.01
N LEU A 296 -7.23 -16.00 -17.36
CA LEU A 296 -8.50 -16.37 -17.97
C LEU A 296 -9.53 -15.28 -17.69
N VAL A 297 -10.16 -14.77 -18.74
CA VAL A 297 -11.22 -13.75 -18.66
C VAL A 297 -12.52 -14.34 -19.20
N ILE A 298 -13.58 -14.31 -18.40
CA ILE A 298 -14.92 -14.77 -18.77
C ILE A 298 -15.89 -13.61 -18.61
N VAL A 299 -16.55 -13.22 -19.71
CA VAL A 299 -17.60 -12.20 -19.70
C VAL A 299 -18.91 -12.83 -20.15
N VAL A 300 -19.92 -12.77 -19.30
CA VAL A 300 -21.25 -13.32 -19.55
C VAL A 300 -22.22 -12.17 -19.80
N THR A 301 -22.97 -12.25 -20.90
CA THR A 301 -24.05 -11.32 -21.25
C THR A 301 -25.35 -12.11 -21.39
N ASP A 302 -26.48 -11.44 -21.63
CA ASP A 302 -27.76 -12.14 -21.81
C ASP A 302 -27.79 -13.05 -23.05
N SER A 303 -26.96 -12.77 -24.07
CA SER A 303 -26.97 -13.47 -25.35
C SER A 303 -25.68 -14.23 -25.67
N SER A 304 -24.58 -13.99 -24.94
CA SER A 304 -23.28 -14.57 -25.29
C SER A 304 -22.35 -14.73 -24.08
N VAL A 305 -21.39 -15.65 -24.22
CA VAL A 305 -20.25 -15.81 -23.32
C VAL A 305 -18.96 -15.57 -24.10
N SER A 306 -18.17 -14.59 -23.69
CA SER A 306 -16.82 -14.37 -24.20
C SER A 306 -15.80 -15.00 -23.26
N VAL A 307 -14.92 -15.83 -23.80
CA VAL A 307 -13.84 -16.47 -23.05
C VAL A 307 -12.52 -16.13 -23.73
N ARG A 308 -11.62 -15.50 -22.98
CA ARG A 308 -10.32 -15.04 -23.50
C ARG A 308 -9.20 -15.52 -22.59
N GLY A 309 -8.14 -16.02 -23.20
CA GLY A 309 -6.86 -16.20 -22.52
C GLY A 309 -6.10 -14.88 -22.45
N GLY A 310 -5.51 -14.57 -21.30
CA GLY A 310 -4.57 -13.47 -21.10
C GLY A 310 -5.20 -12.09 -21.06
N GLY A 311 -4.88 -11.35 -20.01
CA GLY A 311 -4.96 -9.90 -20.00
C GLY A 311 -3.92 -9.27 -20.95
N VAL A 312 -4.21 -8.08 -21.46
CA VAL A 312 -3.52 -7.42 -22.58
C VAL A 312 -2.00 -7.22 -22.36
N GLY A 313 -1.51 -7.32 -21.11
CA GLY A 313 -0.08 -7.22 -20.77
C GLY A 313 0.78 -8.47 -21.04
N ASN A 314 0.16 -9.65 -21.22
CA ASN A 314 0.88 -10.93 -21.44
C ASN A 314 0.82 -11.44 -22.88
N GLY A 315 0.37 -10.60 -23.83
CA GLY A 315 0.06 -11.02 -25.19
C GLY A 315 -1.26 -11.79 -25.20
N ASN A 316 -2.21 -11.33 -26.02
CA ASN A 316 -3.54 -11.92 -26.17
C ASN A 316 -3.43 -13.45 -26.24
N GLY A 317 -3.78 -14.14 -25.15
CA GLY A 317 -3.92 -15.59 -25.16
C GLY A 317 -5.04 -15.98 -26.12
N PRO A 318 -5.15 -17.27 -26.48
CA PRO A 318 -6.14 -17.70 -27.44
C PRO A 318 -7.55 -17.35 -26.95
N ASN A 319 -8.40 -16.85 -27.85
CA ASN A 319 -9.83 -16.84 -27.60
C ASN A 319 -10.30 -18.29 -27.48
N LEU A 320 -11.05 -18.60 -26.43
CA LEU A 320 -11.55 -19.94 -26.16
C LEU A 320 -13.03 -20.00 -26.53
N SER A 321 -13.48 -21.15 -27.03
CA SER A 321 -14.91 -21.39 -27.24
C SER A 321 -15.60 -21.64 -25.89
N TRP A 322 -16.91 -21.39 -25.82
CA TRP A 322 -17.71 -21.76 -24.65
C TRP A 322 -17.54 -23.23 -24.25
N GLY A 323 -17.46 -24.13 -25.24
CA GLY A 323 -17.22 -25.56 -25.02
C GLY A 323 -15.91 -25.88 -24.29
N SER A 324 -14.94 -24.96 -24.27
CA SER A 324 -13.68 -25.13 -23.55
C SER A 324 -13.80 -24.94 -22.04
N VAL A 325 -14.84 -24.26 -21.57
CA VAL A 325 -15.05 -23.93 -20.14
C VAL A 325 -16.39 -24.41 -19.60
N SER A 326 -17.33 -24.78 -20.47
CA SER A 326 -18.69 -25.21 -20.09
C SER A 326 -18.73 -26.53 -19.29
N ASN A 327 -17.61 -27.23 -19.17
CA ASN A 327 -17.45 -28.38 -18.28
C ASN A 327 -17.34 -27.96 -16.80
N PHE A 328 -16.82 -26.76 -16.51
CA PHE A 328 -16.67 -26.25 -15.15
C PHE A 328 -17.37 -24.91 -14.89
N VAL A 329 -17.98 -24.28 -15.90
CA VAL A 329 -18.79 -23.07 -15.75
C VAL A 329 -20.27 -23.36 -16.05
N ARG A 330 -21.16 -22.94 -15.15
CA ARG A 330 -22.62 -23.09 -15.23
C ARG A 330 -23.32 -21.73 -15.13
N LEU A 331 -24.34 -21.52 -15.96
CA LEU A 331 -25.08 -20.25 -16.04
C LEU A 331 -26.58 -20.38 -15.72
N ASP A 332 -27.04 -21.61 -15.48
CA ASP A 332 -28.42 -22.04 -15.24
C ASP A 332 -28.75 -22.11 -13.74
N ARG A 333 -27.93 -21.50 -12.89
CA ARG A 333 -28.08 -21.51 -11.43
C ARG A 333 -28.59 -20.17 -10.94
N THR A 334 -29.47 -20.23 -9.94
CA THR A 334 -30.00 -19.05 -9.25
C THR A 334 -30.11 -19.33 -7.76
N LEU A 335 -30.00 -18.28 -6.96
CA LEU A 335 -30.33 -18.30 -5.53
C LEU A 335 -31.05 -17.02 -5.15
N PHE A 336 -31.79 -17.03 -4.05
CA PHE A 336 -32.37 -15.80 -3.48
C PHE A 336 -31.47 -15.28 -2.34
N ASP A 337 -30.96 -14.07 -2.49
CA ASP A 337 -30.19 -13.39 -1.43
C ASP A 337 -31.16 -12.64 -0.52
N LYS A 338 -31.31 -13.12 0.73
CA LYS A 338 -32.20 -12.49 1.73
C LYS A 338 -31.69 -11.15 2.24
N ARG A 339 -30.40 -10.84 2.15
CA ARG A 339 -29.88 -9.51 2.49
C ARG A 339 -30.25 -8.51 1.40
N GLU A 340 -30.03 -8.89 0.14
CA GLU A 340 -30.28 -8.02 -1.02
C GLU A 340 -31.76 -8.02 -1.47
N GLN A 341 -32.57 -8.98 -1.01
CA GLN A 341 -33.97 -9.21 -1.40
C GLN A 341 -34.12 -9.40 -2.93
N LYS A 342 -33.18 -10.15 -3.53
CA LYS A 342 -33.11 -10.35 -4.98
C LYS A 342 -32.84 -11.81 -5.32
N THR A 343 -33.40 -12.26 -6.44
CA THR A 343 -32.96 -13.48 -7.11
C THR A 343 -31.67 -13.20 -7.86
N ILE A 344 -30.61 -13.92 -7.53
CA ILE A 344 -29.28 -13.76 -8.11
C ILE A 344 -29.11 -14.81 -9.21
N LYS A 345 -28.87 -14.35 -10.44
CA LYS A 345 -28.38 -15.19 -11.54
C LYS A 345 -26.89 -15.47 -11.29
N LEU A 346 -26.49 -16.73 -11.32
CA LEU A 346 -25.13 -17.13 -10.99
C LEU A 346 -24.34 -17.48 -12.25
N THR A 347 -23.11 -16.98 -12.31
CA THR A 347 -22.03 -17.61 -13.07
C THR A 347 -21.27 -18.50 -12.09
N GLU A 348 -21.66 -19.77 -12.02
CA GLU A 348 -21.07 -20.75 -11.12
C GLU A 348 -19.83 -21.39 -11.76
N VAL A 349 -18.75 -21.47 -10.97
CA VAL A 349 -17.48 -22.08 -11.33
C VAL A 349 -17.21 -23.24 -10.39
N ASP A 350 -17.14 -24.44 -10.96
CA ASP A 350 -16.58 -25.62 -10.30
C ASP A 350 -15.06 -25.52 -10.31
N VAL A 351 -14.49 -25.21 -9.15
CA VAL A 351 -13.05 -25.02 -8.99
C VAL A 351 -12.29 -26.34 -9.17
N ALA A 352 -12.86 -27.47 -8.77
CA ALA A 352 -12.25 -28.78 -9.02
C ALA A 352 -12.25 -29.12 -10.52
N GLY A 353 -13.34 -28.79 -11.22
CA GLY A 353 -13.41 -28.86 -12.68
C GLY A 353 -12.38 -27.98 -13.38
N LEU A 354 -12.17 -26.75 -12.88
CA LEU A 354 -11.11 -25.84 -13.35
C LEU A 354 -9.71 -26.46 -13.12
N VAL A 355 -9.45 -27.07 -11.96
CA VAL A 355 -8.17 -27.74 -11.67
C VAL A 355 -7.91 -28.87 -12.66
N ALA A 356 -8.91 -29.72 -12.92
CA ALA A 356 -8.79 -30.82 -13.88
C ALA A 356 -8.54 -30.30 -15.31
N TRP A 357 -9.28 -29.27 -15.73
CA TRP A 357 -9.10 -28.64 -17.05
C TRP A 357 -7.71 -27.98 -17.19
N ASN A 358 -7.22 -27.32 -16.15
CA ASN A 358 -5.87 -26.71 -16.13
C ASN A 358 -4.76 -27.77 -16.17
N ALA A 359 -5.00 -28.94 -15.56
CA ALA A 359 -4.04 -30.05 -15.56
C ALA A 359 -3.94 -30.78 -16.93
N ALA A 360 -4.94 -30.64 -17.81
CA ALA A 360 -4.98 -31.32 -19.09
C ALA A 360 -3.85 -30.88 -20.03
N GLY A 361 -3.15 -31.84 -20.65
CA GLY A 361 -2.01 -31.56 -21.54
C GLY A 361 -2.38 -30.89 -22.87
N ASN A 362 -3.65 -30.97 -23.26
CA ASN A 362 -4.19 -30.31 -24.46
C ASN A 362 -4.81 -28.93 -24.16
N ASN A 363 -4.64 -28.39 -22.95
CA ASN A 363 -5.16 -27.07 -22.59
C ASN A 363 -4.40 -25.97 -23.35
N ALA A 364 -5.05 -25.39 -24.37
CA ALA A 364 -4.45 -24.37 -25.24
C ALA A 364 -3.96 -23.14 -24.47
N LEU A 365 -4.68 -22.70 -23.43
CA LEU A 365 -4.31 -21.53 -22.64
C LEU A 365 -3.09 -21.81 -21.77
N ARG A 366 -3.06 -22.94 -21.06
CA ARG A 366 -1.88 -23.36 -20.28
C ARG A 366 -0.64 -23.50 -21.19
N ASN A 367 -0.81 -24.10 -22.36
CA ASN A 367 0.28 -24.30 -23.32
C ASN A 367 0.79 -22.94 -23.84
N ALA A 368 -0.09 -21.98 -24.12
CA ALA A 368 0.29 -20.63 -24.50
C ALA A 368 1.01 -19.87 -23.37
N LEU A 369 0.61 -20.07 -22.11
CA LEU A 369 1.24 -19.43 -20.95
C LEU A 369 2.57 -20.06 -20.54
N GLY A 370 2.85 -21.31 -20.96
CA GLY A 370 4.01 -22.08 -20.50
C GLY A 370 3.97 -22.48 -19.02
N ARG A 371 2.84 -22.25 -18.33
CA ARG A 371 2.63 -22.54 -16.91
C ARG A 371 1.15 -22.78 -16.61
N SER A 372 0.85 -23.37 -15.45
CA SER A 372 -0.54 -23.50 -14.97
C SER A 372 -1.20 -22.12 -14.82
N ILE A 373 -2.49 -22.09 -15.16
CA ILE A 373 -3.37 -20.93 -14.97
C ILE A 373 -3.55 -20.72 -13.47
N HIS A 374 -3.43 -19.48 -12.99
CA HIS A 374 -3.53 -19.15 -11.56
C HIS A 374 -4.31 -17.86 -11.29
N SER A 375 -4.90 -17.24 -12.32
CA SER A 375 -5.77 -16.08 -12.17
C SER A 375 -6.96 -16.12 -13.12
N VAL A 376 -8.15 -15.83 -12.60
CA VAL A 376 -9.41 -15.86 -13.35
C VAL A 376 -10.18 -14.57 -13.07
N TYR A 377 -10.56 -13.85 -14.11
CA TYR A 377 -11.47 -12.72 -14.04
C TYR A 377 -12.83 -13.10 -14.61
N ILE A 378 -13.91 -12.81 -13.90
CA ILE A 378 -15.28 -13.15 -14.31
C ILE A 378 -16.16 -11.93 -14.14
N ALA A 379 -16.83 -11.51 -15.22
CA ALA A 379 -17.85 -10.46 -15.17
C ALA A 379 -19.18 -10.97 -15.71
N ASP A 380 -20.21 -10.90 -14.88
CA ASP A 380 -21.58 -11.23 -15.26
C ASP A 380 -22.37 -9.94 -15.52
N GLN A 381 -22.46 -9.59 -16.80
CA GLN A 381 -23.15 -8.42 -17.34
C GLN A 381 -24.58 -8.73 -17.80
N ARG A 382 -25.15 -9.89 -17.42
CA ARG A 382 -26.57 -10.18 -17.67
C ARG A 382 -27.47 -9.11 -17.05
N SER A 383 -28.62 -8.87 -17.66
CA SER A 383 -29.55 -7.84 -17.22
C SER A 383 -30.00 -8.05 -15.77
N ARG A 384 -29.96 -6.94 -15.01
CA ARG A 384 -30.36 -6.81 -13.60
C ARG A 384 -31.55 -5.86 -13.49
N ASN A 385 -32.30 -5.97 -12.42
CA ASN A 385 -33.39 -5.04 -12.08
C ASN A 385 -33.57 -4.96 -10.55
N ALA A 386 -34.66 -4.35 -10.09
CA ALA A 386 -34.94 -4.20 -8.66
C ALA A 386 -35.05 -5.54 -7.90
N THR A 387 -35.47 -6.62 -8.56
CA THR A 387 -35.70 -7.95 -7.94
C THR A 387 -34.68 -9.00 -8.38
N THR A 388 -33.80 -8.69 -9.34
CA THR A 388 -32.85 -9.63 -9.93
C THR A 388 -31.44 -9.05 -9.98
N GLY A 389 -30.47 -9.79 -9.46
CA GLY A 389 -29.04 -9.46 -9.52
C GLY A 389 -28.22 -10.50 -10.28
N THR A 390 -26.92 -10.25 -10.42
CA THR A 390 -25.93 -11.20 -10.97
C THR A 390 -24.77 -11.34 -10.01
N ALA A 391 -24.21 -12.56 -9.91
CA ALA A 391 -23.05 -12.84 -9.08
C ALA A 391 -22.23 -14.02 -9.63
N VAL A 392 -21.01 -14.14 -9.15
CA VAL A 392 -20.17 -15.33 -9.36
C VAL A 392 -20.35 -16.27 -8.19
N ARG A 393 -20.34 -17.60 -8.41
CA ARG A 393 -20.25 -18.58 -7.33
C ARG A 393 -19.09 -19.53 -7.55
N LEU A 394 -18.31 -19.79 -6.50
CA LEU A 394 -17.26 -20.80 -6.49
C LEU A 394 -17.76 -22.00 -5.70
N VAL A 395 -17.74 -23.19 -6.31
CA VAL A 395 -18.07 -24.47 -5.67
C VAL A 395 -16.88 -25.43 -5.79
N ASN A 396 -16.85 -26.45 -4.94
CA ASN A 396 -15.80 -27.50 -4.93
C ASN A 396 -14.37 -26.94 -4.84
N GLY A 397 -14.19 -25.85 -4.07
CA GLY A 397 -12.94 -25.09 -3.99
C GLY A 397 -11.88 -25.62 -3.03
N ALA A 398 -12.08 -26.80 -2.43
CA ALA A 398 -11.18 -27.32 -1.39
C ALA A 398 -9.72 -27.45 -1.88
N VAL A 399 -9.53 -27.82 -3.16
CA VAL A 399 -8.22 -27.94 -3.81
C VAL A 399 -8.10 -26.87 -4.90
N LEU A 400 -6.97 -26.17 -4.91
CA LEU A 400 -6.64 -25.14 -5.90
C LEU A 400 -5.55 -25.61 -6.88
N PRO A 401 -5.38 -24.94 -8.04
CA PRO A 401 -4.25 -25.15 -8.94
C PRO A 401 -2.89 -25.05 -8.22
N PRO A 402 -1.83 -25.69 -8.74
CA PRO A 402 -0.54 -25.81 -8.05
C PRO A 402 0.14 -24.47 -7.76
N LEU A 403 -0.07 -23.46 -8.62
CA LEU A 403 0.46 -22.11 -8.49
C LEU A 403 -0.47 -21.17 -7.70
N GLY A 404 -1.56 -21.68 -7.12
CA GLY A 404 -2.57 -20.87 -6.46
C GLY A 404 -3.70 -20.43 -7.39
N LEU A 405 -4.61 -19.62 -6.86
CA LEU A 405 -5.74 -19.08 -7.60
C LEU A 405 -6.17 -17.72 -7.05
N THR A 406 -6.15 -16.71 -7.91
CA THR A 406 -6.88 -15.46 -7.68
C THR A 406 -8.12 -15.43 -8.56
N VAL A 407 -9.30 -15.28 -7.94
CA VAL A 407 -10.55 -15.03 -8.67
C VAL A 407 -10.96 -13.59 -8.45
N ALA A 408 -11.10 -12.84 -9.54
CA ALA A 408 -11.50 -11.43 -9.53
C ALA A 408 -12.82 -11.22 -10.27
N THR A 409 -13.68 -10.35 -9.76
CA THR A 409 -14.97 -10.02 -10.39
C THR A 409 -15.45 -8.62 -9.98
N PRO A 410 -16.12 -7.86 -10.87
CA PRO A 410 -16.81 -6.64 -10.48
C PRO A 410 -18.16 -6.93 -9.80
N ASN A 411 -18.64 -8.18 -9.82
CA ASN A 411 -19.89 -8.63 -9.23
C ASN A 411 -19.68 -9.12 -7.78
N PRO A 412 -20.76 -9.35 -7.00
CA PRO A 412 -20.67 -10.10 -5.76
C PRO A 412 -20.22 -11.53 -6.04
N ILE A 413 -19.54 -12.15 -5.09
CA ILE A 413 -19.12 -13.55 -5.18
C ILE A 413 -19.63 -14.36 -3.99
N TYR A 414 -19.99 -15.60 -4.26
CA TYR A 414 -20.38 -16.61 -3.28
C TYR A 414 -19.32 -17.72 -3.27
N VAL A 415 -18.85 -18.10 -2.10
CA VAL A 415 -17.96 -19.26 -1.92
C VAL A 415 -18.72 -20.33 -1.16
N GLN A 416 -18.95 -21.48 -1.80
CA GLN A 416 -19.71 -22.58 -1.22
C GLN A 416 -18.80 -23.72 -0.78
N GLY A 417 -18.88 -24.07 0.51
CA GLY A 417 -18.10 -25.13 1.13
C GLY A 417 -16.66 -24.73 1.44
N HIS A 418 -15.81 -25.73 1.67
CA HIS A 418 -14.39 -25.50 1.92
C HIS A 418 -13.70 -24.89 0.70
N TYR A 419 -12.81 -23.92 0.95
CA TYR A 419 -12.01 -23.28 -0.09
C TYR A 419 -10.53 -23.25 0.32
N ASN A 420 -9.66 -23.81 -0.52
CA ASN A 420 -8.23 -23.94 -0.28
C ASN A 420 -7.92 -24.59 1.09
N ALA A 421 -8.70 -25.62 1.44
CA ALA A 421 -8.65 -26.27 2.75
C ALA A 421 -8.80 -27.77 2.55
N THR A 422 -7.72 -28.51 2.78
CA THR A 422 -7.69 -29.98 2.81
C THR A 422 -6.81 -30.45 3.97
N GLY A 423 -7.03 -31.69 4.42
CA GLY A 423 -6.23 -32.31 5.48
C GLY A 423 -6.12 -31.43 6.74
N ALA A 424 -4.89 -31.15 7.18
CA ALA A 424 -4.61 -30.42 8.41
C ALA A 424 -5.09 -28.95 8.43
N ALA A 425 -5.43 -28.36 7.29
CA ALA A 425 -5.95 -26.99 7.21
C ALA A 425 -7.43 -26.87 7.58
N VAL A 426 -8.20 -27.97 7.52
CA VAL A 426 -9.65 -27.94 7.77
C VAL A 426 -9.93 -27.69 9.25
N GLY A 427 -10.66 -26.61 9.54
CA GLY A 427 -11.06 -26.23 10.90
C GLY A 427 -9.93 -25.68 11.78
N THR A 428 -8.74 -25.43 11.22
CA THR A 428 -7.55 -24.99 11.98
C THR A 428 -6.97 -23.67 11.42
N THR A 429 -5.98 -23.14 12.13
CA THR A 429 -5.17 -21.99 11.68
C THR A 429 -3.90 -22.42 10.95
N ASN A 430 -3.73 -23.73 10.67
CA ASN A 430 -2.56 -24.26 9.98
C ASN A 430 -2.70 -24.08 8.47
N THR A 431 -2.05 -23.05 7.93
CA THR A 431 -2.04 -22.75 6.50
C THR A 431 -0.79 -23.26 5.77
N ALA A 432 0.10 -24.03 6.41
CA ALA A 432 1.39 -24.42 5.81
C ALA A 432 1.24 -25.14 4.44
N GLY A 433 0.17 -25.92 4.26
CA GLY A 433 -0.15 -26.65 3.03
C GLY A 433 -1.08 -25.93 2.05
N THR A 434 -1.61 -24.75 2.40
CA THR A 434 -2.56 -24.02 1.53
C THR A 434 -1.82 -23.37 0.36
N LYS A 435 -2.54 -23.18 -0.75
CA LYS A 435 -2.01 -22.51 -1.94
C LYS A 435 -2.18 -20.98 -1.84
N PRO A 436 -1.34 -20.18 -2.52
CA PRO A 436 -1.55 -18.74 -2.60
C PRO A 436 -2.91 -18.43 -3.23
N ALA A 437 -3.82 -17.78 -2.51
CA ALA A 437 -5.18 -17.60 -2.98
C ALA A 437 -5.77 -16.25 -2.61
N ALA A 438 -6.48 -15.63 -3.56
CA ALA A 438 -7.23 -14.42 -3.31
C ALA A 438 -8.61 -14.44 -3.98
N ILE A 439 -9.59 -13.83 -3.33
CA ILE A 439 -10.91 -13.59 -3.87
C ILE A 439 -11.13 -12.08 -3.85
N VAL A 440 -11.34 -11.52 -5.04
CA VAL A 440 -11.47 -10.08 -5.29
C VAL A 440 -12.84 -9.82 -5.89
N ALA A 441 -13.71 -9.06 -5.22
CA ALA A 441 -15.10 -8.95 -5.63
C ALA A 441 -15.75 -7.61 -5.26
N ASP A 442 -17.00 -7.40 -5.68
CA ASP A 442 -17.85 -6.34 -5.15
C ASP A 442 -18.17 -6.55 -3.66
N ALA A 443 -18.54 -7.78 -3.31
CA ALA A 443 -18.83 -8.26 -1.96
C ALA A 443 -18.59 -9.77 -1.92
N ILE A 444 -18.18 -10.30 -0.77
CA ILE A 444 -17.89 -11.73 -0.59
C ILE A 444 -18.91 -12.34 0.36
N ASN A 445 -19.57 -13.40 -0.10
CA ASN A 445 -20.57 -14.16 0.65
C ASN A 445 -20.07 -15.59 0.86
N ILE A 446 -20.26 -16.13 2.05
CA ILE A 446 -19.88 -17.48 2.41
C ILE A 446 -21.15 -18.33 2.57
N LEU A 447 -21.17 -19.45 1.86
CA LEU A 447 -22.17 -20.49 1.95
C LEU A 447 -21.48 -21.77 2.40
N SER A 448 -22.08 -22.49 3.33
CA SER A 448 -21.55 -23.74 3.83
C SER A 448 -21.68 -24.88 2.82
N GLY A 449 -21.05 -26.03 3.11
CA GLY A 449 -21.24 -27.23 2.29
C GLY A 449 -22.69 -27.75 2.28
N ASN A 450 -23.51 -27.35 3.25
CA ASN A 450 -24.92 -27.74 3.35
C ASN A 450 -25.88 -26.81 2.59
N TRP A 451 -25.38 -25.74 1.97
CA TRP A 451 -26.24 -24.81 1.25
C TRP A 451 -27.02 -25.48 0.12
N GLN A 452 -28.30 -25.15 0.02
CA GLN A 452 -29.18 -25.59 -1.06
C GLN A 452 -29.95 -24.37 -1.59
N ASP A 453 -29.80 -24.11 -2.90
CA ASP A 453 -30.45 -22.96 -3.56
C ASP A 453 -31.98 -22.97 -3.41
N THR A 454 -32.59 -24.16 -3.40
CA THR A 454 -34.04 -24.32 -3.21
C THR A 454 -34.54 -23.86 -1.85
N ASN A 455 -33.66 -23.76 -0.84
CA ASN A 455 -33.98 -23.26 0.49
C ASN A 455 -33.74 -21.75 0.66
N SER A 456 -33.17 -21.07 -0.33
CA SER A 456 -32.74 -19.67 -0.21
C SER A 456 -33.88 -18.69 0.09
N THR A 457 -35.11 -19.02 -0.33
CA THR A 457 -36.33 -18.24 -0.04
C THR A 457 -36.96 -18.60 1.31
N ARG A 458 -36.63 -19.78 1.86
CA ARG A 458 -37.22 -20.30 3.11
C ARG A 458 -36.66 -19.57 4.34
N GLY A 459 -37.36 -19.70 5.46
CA GLY A 459 -36.91 -19.14 6.74
C GLY A 459 -35.57 -19.74 7.20
N LEU A 460 -34.90 -19.04 8.12
CA LEU A 460 -33.55 -19.32 8.62
C LEU A 460 -33.37 -20.77 9.10
N ALA A 461 -34.39 -21.37 9.73
CA ALA A 461 -34.34 -22.76 10.19
C ALA A 461 -34.09 -23.78 9.06
N SER A 462 -34.53 -23.48 7.84
CA SER A 462 -34.36 -24.36 6.66
C SER A 462 -33.02 -24.17 5.95
N ARG A 463 -32.17 -23.23 6.40
CA ARG A 463 -30.87 -22.89 5.80
C ARG A 463 -29.74 -23.21 6.77
N SER A 464 -29.70 -24.45 7.28
CA SER A 464 -28.76 -24.88 8.33
C SER A 464 -27.35 -25.09 7.78
N ALA A 465 -26.37 -24.35 8.32
CA ALA A 465 -24.98 -24.42 7.88
C ALA A 465 -24.23 -25.67 8.39
N SER A 466 -23.11 -25.96 7.74
CA SER A 466 -22.05 -26.87 8.22
C SER A 466 -20.73 -26.12 8.50
N HIS A 467 -19.84 -26.74 9.28
CA HIS A 467 -18.51 -26.17 9.53
C HIS A 467 -17.79 -25.94 8.20
N THR A 468 -17.22 -24.76 8.03
CA THR A 468 -16.63 -24.33 6.76
C THR A 468 -15.29 -23.67 7.00
N THR A 469 -14.34 -23.91 6.11
CA THR A 469 -12.98 -23.35 6.19
C THR A 469 -12.61 -22.71 4.87
N VAL A 470 -12.19 -21.45 4.91
CA VAL A 470 -11.75 -20.70 3.73
C VAL A 470 -10.38 -20.10 4.02
N ASN A 471 -9.40 -20.46 3.19
CA ASN A 471 -8.04 -19.92 3.25
C ASN A 471 -7.77 -19.08 2.00
N ALA A 472 -7.94 -17.76 2.10
CA ALA A 472 -7.70 -16.84 0.98
C ALA A 472 -7.62 -15.39 1.48
N ALA A 473 -6.85 -14.57 0.78
CA ALA A 473 -6.98 -13.12 0.92
C ALA A 473 -8.32 -12.67 0.33
N PHE A 474 -9.03 -11.79 1.03
CA PHE A 474 -10.27 -11.19 0.58
C PHE A 474 -10.03 -9.73 0.27
N LEU A 475 -10.43 -9.29 -0.92
CA LEU A 475 -10.49 -7.89 -1.30
C LEU A 475 -11.90 -7.61 -1.81
N ALA A 476 -12.67 -6.83 -1.06
CA ALA A 476 -14.04 -6.54 -1.46
C ALA A 476 -14.51 -5.15 -1.04
N GLY A 477 -15.67 -4.77 -1.54
CA GLY A 477 -16.36 -3.57 -1.12
C GLY A 477 -17.25 -3.80 0.10
N ILE A 478 -17.61 -2.71 0.77
CA ILE A 478 -18.56 -2.70 1.88
C ILE A 478 -19.70 -1.73 1.63
N VAL A 479 -20.73 -1.83 2.48
CA VAL A 479 -21.73 -0.78 2.69
C VAL A 479 -21.34 -0.08 4.00
N GLU A 480 -20.94 1.18 3.94
CA GLU A 480 -20.47 1.92 5.12
C GLU A 480 -21.60 2.29 6.07
N THR A 481 -21.27 2.55 7.34
CA THR A 481 -22.21 3.09 8.32
C THR A 481 -22.71 4.45 7.88
N GLY A 482 -24.04 4.62 7.91
CA GLY A 482 -24.69 5.85 7.48
C GLY A 482 -26.19 5.66 7.40
N ASN A 483 -26.94 6.75 7.20
CA ASN A 483 -28.39 6.71 6.95
C ASN A 483 -29.19 5.83 7.94
N GLY A 484 -28.82 5.86 9.23
CA GLY A 484 -29.51 5.12 10.27
C GLY A 484 -29.24 3.60 10.29
N TYR A 485 -28.11 3.14 9.74
CA TYR A 485 -27.67 1.75 9.86
C TYR A 485 -26.17 1.62 10.10
N TYR A 486 -25.80 0.51 10.75
CA TYR A 486 -24.42 0.06 10.95
C TYR A 486 -23.93 -0.74 9.72
N SER A 487 -22.66 -0.60 9.35
CA SER A 487 -22.01 -1.34 8.24
C SER A 487 -22.00 -2.85 8.48
N GLY A 488 -21.98 -3.26 9.75
CA GLY A 488 -21.70 -4.63 10.18
C GLY A 488 -20.24 -4.83 10.62
N GLY A 489 -19.34 -3.87 10.37
CA GLY A 489 -17.92 -3.95 10.76
C GLY A 489 -17.16 -5.13 10.15
N VAL A 490 -15.90 -5.28 10.56
CA VAL A 490 -15.03 -6.39 10.12
C VAL A 490 -15.64 -7.74 10.47
N GLU A 491 -16.27 -7.87 11.62
CA GLU A 491 -16.90 -9.10 12.09
C GLU A 491 -18.04 -9.60 11.19
N ASN A 492 -18.50 -8.78 10.24
CA ASN A 492 -19.47 -9.16 9.20
C ASN A 492 -18.99 -8.78 7.78
N PHE A 493 -17.68 -8.63 7.59
CA PHE A 493 -17.09 -8.38 6.27
C PHE A 493 -17.38 -9.53 5.29
N PRO A 494 -17.08 -10.81 5.61
CA PRO A 494 -17.72 -11.93 4.94
C PRO A 494 -19.21 -11.94 5.29
N ARG A 495 -20.06 -11.95 4.25
CA ARG A 495 -21.52 -11.99 4.41
C ARG A 495 -22.00 -13.44 4.48
N PHE A 496 -23.10 -13.68 5.18
CA PHE A 496 -23.68 -15.00 5.36
C PHE A 496 -25.18 -14.99 5.06
N LEU A 497 -25.71 -16.15 4.66
CA LEU A 497 -27.13 -16.36 4.37
C LEU A 497 -27.68 -17.62 5.06
N GLU A 498 -27.05 -18.11 6.12
CA GLU A 498 -27.41 -19.40 6.75
C GLU A 498 -27.53 -19.30 8.26
N ASN A 499 -28.14 -20.33 8.84
CA ASN A 499 -28.14 -20.56 10.26
C ASN A 499 -26.83 -21.24 10.67
N TRP A 500 -25.93 -20.49 11.31
CA TRP A 500 -24.63 -20.99 11.78
C TRP A 500 -24.63 -21.38 13.26
N SER A 501 -25.80 -21.63 13.86
CA SER A 501 -25.87 -21.97 15.28
C SER A 501 -25.05 -23.21 15.58
N SER A 502 -24.12 -23.10 16.53
CA SER A 502 -23.16 -24.16 16.88
C SER A 502 -22.25 -24.62 15.73
N ARG A 503 -22.10 -23.80 14.67
CA ARG A 503 -21.20 -24.05 13.54
C ARG A 503 -20.06 -23.06 13.54
N THR A 504 -18.92 -23.52 13.05
CA THR A 504 -17.69 -22.71 12.99
C THR A 504 -17.39 -22.34 11.55
N PHE A 505 -17.17 -21.05 11.33
CA PHE A 505 -16.52 -20.56 10.12
C PHE A 505 -15.07 -20.25 10.47
N THR A 506 -14.16 -21.07 9.92
CA THR A 506 -12.72 -20.88 10.04
C THR A 506 -12.22 -20.11 8.84
N TYR A 507 -11.58 -18.97 9.08
CA TYR A 507 -11.04 -18.12 8.03
C TYR A 507 -9.57 -17.83 8.33
N ASN A 508 -8.70 -18.16 7.38
CA ASN A 508 -7.30 -17.73 7.44
C ASN A 508 -7.02 -16.86 6.21
N GLY A 509 -6.63 -15.61 6.43
CA GLY A 509 -6.37 -14.72 5.32
C GLY A 509 -6.13 -13.27 5.72
N SER A 510 -6.39 -12.39 4.76
CA SER A 510 -6.24 -10.94 4.86
C SER A 510 -7.55 -10.31 4.42
N MET A 511 -8.15 -9.43 5.23
CA MET A 511 -9.38 -8.71 4.91
C MET A 511 -9.07 -7.30 4.42
N ILE A 512 -9.21 -7.09 3.11
CA ILE A 512 -8.95 -5.80 2.47
C ILE A 512 -10.26 -5.18 2.00
N VAL A 513 -10.48 -3.93 2.38
CA VAL A 513 -11.58 -3.09 1.88
C VAL A 513 -10.99 -1.87 1.19
N LEU A 514 -11.16 -1.76 -0.12
CA LEU A 514 -10.63 -0.62 -0.88
C LEU A 514 -11.70 0.35 -1.36
N TYR A 515 -12.96 -0.07 -1.36
CA TYR A 515 -14.05 0.65 -2.02
C TYR A 515 -15.42 0.32 -1.44
N ARG A 516 -16.45 1.06 -1.89
CA ARG A 516 -17.86 0.75 -1.62
C ARG A 516 -18.37 -0.29 -2.62
N SER A 517 -19.23 -1.18 -2.16
CA SER A 517 -19.96 -2.12 -3.03
C SER A 517 -20.95 -1.35 -3.91
N GLN A 518 -21.01 -1.68 -5.21
CA GLN A 518 -21.97 -1.13 -6.18
C GLN A 518 -23.08 -2.12 -6.56
N TYR A 519 -22.91 -3.41 -6.25
CA TYR A 519 -23.90 -4.44 -6.59
C TYR A 519 -24.66 -4.92 -5.35
N ALA A 520 -23.95 -5.31 -4.29
CA ALA A 520 -24.52 -5.79 -3.04
C ALA A 520 -24.63 -4.67 -2.00
N THR A 521 -25.57 -3.75 -2.25
CA THR A 521 -25.68 -2.46 -1.55
C THR A 521 -26.61 -2.49 -0.34
N ALA A 522 -27.24 -3.62 -0.02
CA ALA A 522 -28.15 -3.69 1.12
C ALA A 522 -27.40 -3.57 2.47
N PRO A 523 -27.87 -2.71 3.38
CA PRO A 523 -27.23 -2.49 4.68
C PRO A 523 -27.31 -3.75 5.54
N TRP A 524 -26.44 -3.84 6.55
CA TRP A 524 -26.54 -4.89 7.54
C TRP A 524 -27.75 -4.64 8.45
N ARG A 525 -28.61 -5.64 8.62
CA ARG A 525 -29.88 -5.53 9.35
C ARG A 525 -29.92 -6.30 10.67
N GLY A 526 -28.78 -6.77 11.17
CA GLY A 526 -28.73 -7.66 12.33
C GLY A 526 -28.70 -9.14 11.97
N THR A 527 -28.89 -9.98 12.99
CA THR A 527 -28.85 -11.44 12.88
C THR A 527 -30.08 -12.09 13.52
N GLY A 528 -30.30 -13.38 13.27
CA GLY A 528 -31.36 -14.17 13.87
C GLY A 528 -32.67 -14.17 13.06
N THR A 529 -33.75 -14.63 13.70
CA THR A 529 -35.06 -14.87 13.06
C THR A 529 -35.79 -13.59 12.67
N GLY A 530 -35.49 -12.44 13.30
CA GLY A 530 -36.10 -11.16 12.96
C GLY A 530 -35.71 -10.67 11.57
N PRO A 531 -34.41 -10.45 11.29
CA PRO A 531 -33.93 -10.10 9.95
C PRO A 531 -34.06 -11.26 8.95
N ASP A 532 -34.05 -12.51 9.43
CA ASP A 532 -34.10 -13.73 8.61
C ASP A 532 -33.01 -13.79 7.53
N ILE A 533 -31.81 -13.26 7.80
CA ILE A 533 -30.68 -13.30 6.86
C ILE A 533 -29.73 -14.43 7.26
N TYR A 534 -29.19 -14.38 8.48
CA TYR A 534 -28.26 -15.36 9.03
C TYR A 534 -28.24 -15.24 10.57
N ASN A 535 -27.65 -16.21 11.27
CA ASN A 535 -27.06 -15.97 12.58
C ASN A 535 -25.55 -16.22 12.52
N ALA A 536 -24.80 -15.52 13.38
CA ALA A 536 -23.34 -15.53 13.30
C ALA A 536 -22.76 -16.93 13.61
N PRO A 537 -21.71 -17.37 12.88
CA PRO A 537 -20.95 -18.55 13.24
C PRO A 537 -20.06 -18.30 14.46
N ASN A 538 -19.56 -19.38 15.05
CA ASN A 538 -18.33 -19.34 15.82
C ASN A 538 -17.21 -18.93 14.86
N ARG A 539 -16.65 -17.73 15.05
CA ARG A 539 -15.61 -17.17 14.20
C ARG A 539 -14.24 -17.65 14.67
N ASN A 540 -13.59 -18.50 13.89
CA ASN A 540 -12.19 -18.86 14.10
C ASN A 540 -11.35 -18.17 13.01
N TRP A 541 -11.03 -16.89 13.23
CA TRP A 541 -10.42 -16.04 12.21
C TRP A 541 -8.96 -15.75 12.55
N TYR A 542 -8.09 -15.92 11.57
CA TYR A 542 -6.66 -15.73 11.74
C TYR A 542 -6.03 -15.09 10.51
N PHE A 543 -4.90 -14.42 10.73
CA PHE A 543 -4.07 -13.94 9.64
C PHE A 543 -3.28 -15.11 9.02
N ASP A 544 -3.34 -15.27 7.69
CA ASP A 544 -2.52 -16.28 7.00
C ASP A 544 -1.06 -15.82 6.93
N ARG A 545 -0.22 -16.42 7.77
CA ARG A 545 1.22 -16.10 7.84
C ARG A 545 1.97 -16.40 6.54
N ASN A 546 1.43 -17.20 5.63
CA ASN A 546 2.02 -17.39 4.31
C ASN A 546 2.17 -16.07 3.56
N PHE A 547 1.32 -15.07 3.80
CA PHE A 547 1.40 -13.78 3.11
C PHE A 547 2.59 -12.91 3.53
N MET A 548 3.36 -13.34 4.55
CA MET A 548 4.65 -12.74 4.90
C MET A 548 5.83 -13.26 4.06
N ASP A 549 5.60 -14.30 3.26
CA ASP A 549 6.54 -14.85 2.29
C ASP A 549 6.15 -14.39 0.88
N PRO A 550 6.99 -13.59 0.19
CA PRO A 550 6.72 -13.15 -1.17
C PRO A 550 6.44 -14.28 -2.17
N ALA A 551 7.02 -15.47 -1.96
CA ALA A 551 6.79 -16.62 -2.83
C ALA A 551 5.40 -17.26 -2.63
N ARG A 552 4.70 -16.88 -1.55
CA ARG A 552 3.38 -17.41 -1.19
C ARG A 552 2.28 -16.37 -1.23
N LEU A 553 2.55 -15.18 -1.77
CA LEU A 553 1.54 -14.17 -2.05
C LEU A 553 0.60 -14.66 -3.17
N PRO A 554 -0.71 -14.40 -3.05
CA PRO A 554 -1.67 -14.69 -4.12
C PRO A 554 -1.24 -14.08 -5.46
N PRO A 555 -1.55 -14.73 -6.59
CA PRO A 555 -1.38 -14.11 -7.89
C PRO A 555 -2.06 -12.75 -8.00
N LEU A 556 -1.45 -11.83 -8.74
CA LEU A 556 -1.99 -10.47 -8.95
C LEU A 556 -2.22 -9.71 -7.63
N THR A 557 -1.42 -9.97 -6.59
CA THR A 557 -1.51 -9.24 -5.32
C THR A 557 -1.31 -7.73 -5.55
N PRO A 558 -2.29 -6.88 -5.22
CA PRO A 558 -2.12 -5.44 -5.31
C PRO A 558 -1.02 -4.97 -4.36
N SER A 559 -0.27 -3.97 -4.79
CA SER A 559 0.83 -3.41 -4.01
C SER A 559 0.80 -1.91 -4.03
N VAL A 560 1.03 -1.29 -2.87
CA VAL A 560 1.22 0.16 -2.75
C VAL A 560 2.65 0.52 -3.11
N ARG A 561 2.86 1.75 -3.61
CA ARG A 561 4.20 2.27 -3.93
C ARG A 561 4.63 3.22 -2.83
N ALA A 562 5.82 3.00 -2.28
CA ALA A 562 6.42 3.88 -1.29
C ALA A 562 7.83 4.29 -1.71
N MET A 563 8.12 5.58 -1.51
CA MET A 563 9.48 6.12 -1.50
C MET A 563 9.81 6.46 -0.05
N ILE A 564 10.77 5.75 0.52
CA ILE A 564 11.07 5.77 1.95
C ILE A 564 12.43 6.43 2.13
N ARG A 565 12.47 7.57 2.82
CA ARG A 565 13.73 8.29 3.09
C ARG A 565 14.56 7.48 4.07
N GLY A 566 15.84 7.28 3.73
CA GLY A 566 16.82 6.61 4.56
C GLY A 566 17.78 7.61 5.19
N GLN A 567 19.07 7.24 5.24
CA GLN A 567 20.09 8.08 5.84
C GLN A 567 20.35 9.36 5.04
N TRP A 568 20.51 10.47 5.76
CA TRP A 568 21.06 11.73 5.24
C TRP A 568 22.40 11.98 5.94
N ARG A 569 23.42 12.42 5.19
CA ARG A 569 24.70 12.81 5.78
C ARG A 569 25.44 13.84 4.93
N MET A 570 26.18 14.71 5.61
CA MET A 570 27.26 15.49 4.99
C MET A 570 28.46 14.59 4.73
N LEU A 571 29.17 14.84 3.63
CA LEU A 571 30.38 14.10 3.27
C LEU A 571 31.59 15.04 3.24
N PRO A 572 32.80 14.51 3.48
CA PRO A 572 34.02 15.18 3.07
C PRO A 572 34.00 15.48 1.56
N PRO A 573 34.61 16.58 1.10
CA PRO A 573 34.70 16.85 -0.34
C PRO A 573 35.45 15.76 -1.11
N ASN A 574 35.01 15.47 -2.34
CA ASN A 574 35.60 14.54 -3.32
C ASN A 574 35.58 13.04 -2.92
N THR A 575 34.51 12.58 -2.29
CA THR A 575 34.24 11.16 -1.93
C THR A 575 33.41 10.37 -2.94
#